data_AF-A0AAN6LAN9-F1
#
_entry.id   AF-A0AAN6LAN9-F1
#
_cell.length_a   1.000
_cell.length_b   1.000
_cell.length_c   1.000
_cell.angle_alpha   90.00
_cell.angle_beta   90.00
_cell.angle_gamma   90.00
#
_symmetry.space_group_name_H-M   'P 1'
#
loop_
_entity.id
_entity.type
_entity.pdbx_description
1 polymer ?
#
loop_
_entity_poly.entity_id
_entity_poly.type
_entity_poly.pdbx_seq_one_letter_code
_entity_poly.pdbx_strand_id
1 'polypeptide(L)'
;MPRLGTTIKMVTAGAVLIIGGPALVQYIRPTDEELFKRFNPDLQKRNLETREKRQQDFDNFVTELKEHAKSDKSIWLAVKEAETRNQRQAAAAAAQKKAEADEAQRQKEAIRKELAEEQ
;
A
#
# COMPACT_ATOMS: atom_id res chain seq x y z
N MET A 1 -20.83 -51.63 4.10
CA MET A 1 -19.71 -50.82 4.61
C MET A 1 -18.62 -50.77 3.56
N PRO A 2 -18.04 -49.60 3.24
CA PRO A 2 -16.92 -49.54 2.30
C PRO A 2 -15.78 -50.42 2.83
N ARG A 3 -15.16 -51.20 1.93
CA ARG A 3 -14.03 -52.07 2.30
C ARG A 3 -12.88 -51.18 2.78
N LEU A 4 -12.21 -51.60 3.86
CA LEU A 4 -11.10 -50.86 4.48
C LEU A 4 -10.04 -50.42 3.45
N GLY A 5 -9.74 -51.29 2.48
CA GLY A 5 -8.81 -50.99 1.38
C GLY A 5 -9.28 -49.89 0.42
N THR A 6 -10.59 -49.73 0.20
CA THR A 6 -11.13 -48.65 -0.63
C THR A 6 -11.00 -47.31 0.09
N THR A 7 -11.28 -47.26 1.40
CA THR A 7 -11.12 -46.05 2.22
C THR A 7 -9.66 -45.59 2.25
N ILE A 8 -8.71 -46.51 2.45
CA ILE A 8 -7.27 -46.18 2.46
C ILE A 8 -6.87 -45.57 1.11
N LYS A 9 -7.26 -46.18 -0.02
CA LYS A 9 -6.94 -45.65 -1.35
C LYS A 9 -7.49 -44.24 -1.57
N MET A 10 -8.73 -43.99 -1.16
CA MET A 10 -9.37 -42.67 -1.31
C MET A 10 -8.70 -41.61 -0.43
N VAL A 11 -8.33 -41.95 0.81
CA VAL A 11 -7.61 -41.04 1.72
C VAL A 11 -6.22 -40.73 1.17
N THR A 12 -5.48 -41.74 0.69
CA THR A 12 -4.15 -41.53 0.10
C THR A 12 -4.23 -40.65 -1.15
N ALA A 13 -5.17 -40.92 -2.07
CA ALA A 13 -5.36 -40.12 -3.26
C ALA A 13 -5.75 -38.66 -2.92
N GLY A 14 -6.64 -38.47 -1.95
CA GLY A 14 -7.02 -37.15 -1.46
C GLY A 14 -5.86 -36.39 -0.84
N ALA A 15 -5.05 -37.05 0.00
CA ALA A 15 -3.87 -36.44 0.62
C ALA A 15 -2.82 -36.02 -0.44
N VAL A 16 -2.59 -36.86 -1.46
CA VAL A 16 -1.68 -36.52 -2.57
C VAL A 16 -2.19 -35.31 -3.35
N LEU A 17 -3.50 -35.17 -3.55
CA LEU A 17 -4.06 -33.99 -4.23
C LEU A 17 -3.94 -32.71 -3.38
N ILE A 18 -4.31 -32.80 -2.11
CA ILE A 18 -4.34 -31.64 -1.20
C ILE A 18 -2.93 -31.14 -0.86
N ILE A 19 -1.95 -32.05 -0.71
CA ILE A 19 -0.57 -31.68 -0.38
C ILE A 19 0.25 -31.52 -1.66
N GLY A 20 0.10 -32.45 -2.60
CA GLY A 20 0.88 -32.47 -3.84
C GLY A 20 0.54 -31.32 -4.78
N GLY A 21 -0.71 -30.85 -4.82
CA GLY A 21 -1.10 -29.68 -5.61
C GLY A 21 -0.31 -28.42 -5.18
N PRO A 22 -0.44 -27.95 -3.93
CA PRO A 22 0.33 -26.83 -3.41
C PRO A 22 1.85 -27.05 -3.48
N ALA A 23 2.34 -28.27 -3.19
CA ALA A 23 3.77 -28.57 -3.27
C ALA A 23 4.31 -28.45 -4.71
N LEU A 24 3.55 -28.92 -5.70
CA LEU A 24 3.92 -28.79 -7.12
C LEU A 24 3.92 -27.33 -7.56
N VAL A 25 2.95 -26.53 -7.12
CA VAL A 25 2.91 -25.09 -7.40
C VAL A 25 4.12 -24.40 -6.79
N GLN A 26 4.45 -24.69 -5.53
CA GLN A 26 5.64 -24.13 -4.88
C GLN A 26 6.94 -24.55 -5.57
N TYR A 27 7.01 -25.77 -6.08
CA TYR A 27 8.17 -26.27 -6.81
C TYR A 27 8.37 -25.58 -8.17
N ILE A 28 7.28 -25.31 -8.90
CA ILE A 28 7.35 -24.69 -10.23
C ILE A 28 7.50 -23.16 -10.13
N ARG A 29 6.94 -22.55 -9.09
CA ARG A 29 6.97 -21.09 -8.93
C ARG A 29 8.43 -20.62 -8.78
N PRO A 30 8.93 -19.76 -9.69
CA PRO A 30 10.26 -19.19 -9.55
C PRO A 30 10.36 -18.38 -8.26
N THR A 31 11.52 -18.41 -7.62
CA THR A 31 11.76 -17.61 -6.40
C THR A 31 11.78 -16.12 -6.74
N ASP A 32 11.54 -15.27 -5.75
CA ASP A 32 11.49 -13.81 -5.97
C ASP A 32 12.81 -13.26 -6.52
N GLU A 33 13.95 -13.89 -6.19
CA GLU A 33 15.26 -13.52 -6.72
C GLU A 33 15.43 -13.89 -8.19
N GLU A 34 14.95 -15.06 -8.61
CA GLU A 34 14.96 -15.47 -10.01
C GLU A 34 14.02 -14.60 -10.85
N LEU A 35 12.86 -14.26 -10.29
CA LEU A 35 11.93 -13.32 -10.91
C LEU A 35 12.55 -11.93 -11.06
N PHE A 36 13.25 -11.46 -10.03
CA PHE A 36 13.94 -10.17 -10.04
C PHE A 36 15.03 -10.10 -11.13
N LYS A 37 15.82 -11.17 -11.28
CA LYS A 37 16.86 -11.26 -12.32
C LYS A 37 16.29 -11.21 -13.74
N ARG A 38 15.04 -11.68 -13.94
CA ARG A 38 14.35 -11.61 -15.24
C ARG A 38 13.76 -10.23 -15.54
N PHE A 39 13.71 -9.31 -14.57
CA PHE A 39 13.23 -7.95 -14.83
C PHE A 39 14.24 -7.13 -15.64
N ASN A 40 13.71 -6.18 -16.42
CA ASN A 40 14.50 -5.17 -17.12
C ASN A 40 15.32 -4.35 -16.10
N PRO A 41 16.59 -3.97 -16.37
CA PRO A 41 17.44 -3.16 -15.48
C PRO A 41 16.77 -1.96 -14.81
N ASP A 42 15.92 -1.22 -15.51
CA ASP A 42 15.21 -0.06 -14.93
C ASP A 42 14.22 -0.48 -13.83
N LEU A 43 13.52 -1.60 -14.02
CA LEU A 43 12.62 -2.14 -13.01
C LEU A 43 13.37 -2.69 -11.80
N GLN A 44 14.57 -3.26 -12.01
CA GLN A 44 15.41 -3.71 -10.90
C GLN A 44 15.81 -2.53 -10.01
N LYS A 45 16.28 -1.42 -10.61
CA LYS A 45 16.64 -0.20 -9.87
C LYS A 45 15.46 0.37 -9.10
N ARG A 46 14.31 0.57 -9.76
CA ARG A 46 13.10 1.09 -9.10
C ARG A 46 12.64 0.19 -7.95
N ASN A 47 12.72 -1.13 -8.11
CA ASN A 47 12.34 -2.06 -7.05
C ASN A 47 13.28 -1.96 -5.84
N LEU A 48 14.58 -1.77 -6.06
CA LEU A 48 15.57 -1.58 -5.00
C LEU A 48 15.33 -0.26 -4.25
N GLU A 49 15.15 0.84 -4.99
CA GLU A 49 14.88 2.17 -4.43
C GLU A 49 13.55 2.22 -3.66
N THR A 50 12.50 1.55 -4.18
CA THR A 50 11.17 1.54 -3.57
C THR A 50 11.00 0.39 -2.56
N ARG A 51 12.06 -0.36 -2.24
CA ARG A 51 11.95 -1.51 -1.32
C ARG A 51 11.55 -1.06 0.08
N GLU A 52 12.27 -0.09 0.62
CA GLU A 52 12.01 0.45 1.95
C GLU A 52 10.65 1.12 2.02
N LYS A 53 10.32 1.94 1.02
CA LYS A 53 9.01 2.57 0.90
C LYS A 53 7.87 1.53 0.88
N ARG A 54 8.01 0.43 0.13
CA ARG A 54 7.00 -0.64 0.12
C ARG A 54 6.83 -1.34 1.46
N GLN A 55 7.92 -1.53 2.22
CA GLN A 55 7.85 -2.10 3.56
C GLN A 55 7.08 -1.16 4.50
N GLN A 56 7.41 0.13 4.48
CA GLN A 56 6.70 1.14 5.26
C GLN A 56 5.23 1.24 4.86
N ASP A 57 4.92 1.29 3.56
CA ASP A 57 3.55 1.33 3.05
C ASP A 57 2.74 0.09 3.49
N PHE A 58 3.37 -1.09 3.51
CA PHE A 58 2.74 -2.32 3.98
C PHE A 58 2.48 -2.29 5.50
N ASP A 59 3.45 -1.87 6.30
CA ASP A 59 3.30 -1.76 7.75
C ASP A 59 2.23 -0.74 8.13
N ASN A 60 2.18 0.39 7.42
CA ASN A 60 1.14 1.40 7.55
C ASN A 60 -0.23 0.82 7.20
N PHE A 61 -0.36 0.14 6.05
CA PHE A 61 -1.60 -0.49 5.64
C PHE A 61 -2.12 -1.52 6.64
N VAL A 62 -1.24 -2.38 7.17
CA VAL A 62 -1.61 -3.36 8.20
C VAL A 62 -2.05 -2.67 9.49
N THR A 63 -1.42 -1.55 9.84
CA THR A 63 -1.79 -0.75 11.02
C THR A 63 -3.18 -0.13 10.86
N GLU A 64 -3.46 0.50 9.71
CA GLU A 64 -4.79 1.03 9.37
C GLU A 64 -5.85 -0.07 9.35
N LEU A 65 -5.55 -1.24 8.77
CA LEU A 65 -6.45 -2.39 8.78
C LEU A 65 -6.79 -2.86 10.19
N LYS A 66 -5.79 -2.92 11.08
CA LYS A 66 -6.01 -3.27 12.50
C LYS A 66 -6.87 -2.23 13.20
N GLU A 67 -6.72 -0.95 12.87
CA GLU A 67 -7.56 0.12 13.40
C GLU A 67 -9.00 0.02 12.90
N HIS A 68 -9.19 -0.19 11.60
CA HIS A 68 -10.51 -0.37 11.00
C HIS A 68 -11.22 -1.63 11.46
N ALA A 69 -10.49 -2.73 11.69
CA ALA A 69 -11.04 -3.97 12.22
C ALA A 69 -11.54 -3.86 13.67
N LYS A 70 -11.07 -2.86 14.45
CA LYS A 70 -11.61 -2.59 15.79
C LYS A 70 -12.97 -1.90 15.76
N SER A 71 -13.36 -1.35 14.62
CA SER A 71 -14.66 -0.70 14.45
C SER A 71 -15.68 -1.74 13.96
N ASP A 72 -16.89 -1.72 14.53
CA ASP A 72 -18.00 -2.59 14.11
C ASP A 72 -18.53 -2.30 12.69
N LYS A 73 -18.02 -1.26 12.03
CA LYS A 73 -18.33 -0.95 10.63
C LYS A 73 -17.60 -1.90 9.69
N SER A 74 -18.20 -2.18 8.54
CA SER A 74 -17.52 -2.95 7.50
C SER A 74 -16.24 -2.25 7.04
N ILE A 75 -15.18 -3.02 6.77
CA ILE A 75 -13.86 -2.51 6.36
C ILE A 75 -14.00 -1.56 5.15
N TRP A 76 -14.88 -1.89 4.20
CA TRP A 76 -15.14 -1.06 3.02
C TRP A 76 -15.70 0.33 3.34
N LEU A 77 -16.59 0.42 4.33
CA LEU A 77 -17.13 1.71 4.78
C LEU A 77 -16.08 2.49 5.56
N ALA A 78 -15.31 1.82 6.43
CA ALA A 78 -14.25 2.45 7.20
C ALA A 78 -13.15 3.05 6.31
N VAL A 79 -12.72 2.32 5.27
CA VAL A 79 -11.73 2.80 4.29
C VAL A 79 -12.27 4.00 3.50
N LYS A 80 -13.54 3.95 3.04
CA LYS A 80 -14.16 5.07 2.32
C LYS A 80 -14.31 6.32 3.20
N GLU A 81 -14.65 6.14 4.48
CA GLU A 81 -14.69 7.24 5.45
C GLU A 81 -13.29 7.83 5.72
N ALA A 82 -12.26 6.99 5.82
CA ALA A 82 -10.88 7.43 5.98
C ALA A 82 -10.38 8.22 4.76
N GLU A 83 -10.66 7.73 3.55
CA GLU A 83 -10.29 8.40 2.30
C GLU A 83 -10.97 9.76 2.16
N THR A 84 -12.28 9.83 2.40
CA THR A 84 -13.02 11.11 2.34
C THR A 84 -12.55 12.09 3.41
N ARG A 85 -12.16 11.61 4.60
CA ARG A 85 -11.55 12.44 5.64
C ARG A 85 -10.19 12.97 5.20
N ASN A 86 -9.34 12.12 4.64
CA ASN A 86 -8.01 12.51 4.15
C ASN A 86 -8.11 13.53 3.01
N GLN A 87 -9.02 13.33 2.04
CA GLN A 87 -9.27 14.30 0.97
C GLN A 87 -9.72 15.67 1.49
N ARG A 88 -10.61 15.70 2.49
CA ARG A 88 -11.06 16.95 3.12
C ARG A 88 -9.91 17.65 3.86
N GLN A 89 -9.08 16.90 4.58
CA GLN A 89 -7.91 17.44 5.26
C GLN A 89 -6.88 17.98 4.27
N ALA A 90 -6.61 17.26 3.18
CA ALA A 90 -5.71 17.69 2.13
C ALA A 90 -6.21 18.97 1.43
N ALA A 91 -7.51 19.06 1.14
CA ALA A 91 -8.12 20.26 0.57
C ALA A 91 -8.03 21.47 1.52
N ALA A 92 -8.31 21.25 2.81
CA ALA A 92 -8.18 22.30 3.83
C ALA A 92 -6.72 22.78 3.98
N ALA A 93 -5.76 21.86 4.02
CA ALA A 93 -4.35 22.18 4.11
C ALA A 93 -3.84 22.90 2.85
N ALA A 94 -4.30 22.51 1.66
CA ALA A 94 -3.97 23.21 0.42
C ALA A 94 -4.54 24.64 0.39
N ALA A 95 -5.76 24.83 0.89
CA ALA A 95 -6.36 26.16 1.01
C ALA A 95 -5.58 27.07 1.99
N GLN A 96 -5.17 26.53 3.15
CA GLN A 96 -4.35 27.26 4.12
C GLN A 96 -2.99 27.66 3.53
N LYS A 97 -2.28 26.73 2.89
CA LYS A 97 -0.99 27.03 2.23
C LYS A 97 -1.11 28.11 1.16
N LYS A 98 -2.24 28.13 0.43
CA LYS A 98 -2.49 29.14 -0.61
C LYS A 98 -2.74 30.52 0.01
N ALA A 99 -3.53 30.58 1.09
CA ALA A 99 -3.76 31.83 1.82
C ALA A 99 -2.44 32.40 2.40
N GLU A 100 -1.62 31.56 3.02
CA GLU A 100 -0.31 31.96 3.57
C GLU A 100 0.65 32.44 2.46
N ALA A 101 0.66 31.79 1.30
CA ALA A 101 1.45 32.21 0.15
C ALA A 101 1.00 33.58 -0.40
N ASP A 102 -0.31 33.82 -0.49
CA ASP A 102 -0.87 35.08 -0.94
C ASP A 102 -0.59 36.22 0.07
N GLU A 103 -0.61 35.94 1.37
CA GLU A 103 -0.23 36.89 2.43
C GLU A 103 1.28 37.21 2.37
N ALA A 104 2.13 36.20 2.22
CA ALA A 104 3.57 36.39 2.07
C ALA A 104 3.94 37.19 0.81
N GLN A 105 3.20 37.02 -0.29
CA GLN A 105 3.36 37.83 -1.50
C GLN A 105 2.98 39.30 -1.25
N ARG A 106 1.83 39.54 -0.61
CA ARG A 106 1.40 40.92 -0.26
C ARG A 106 2.38 41.63 0.66
N GLN A 107 2.94 40.92 1.64
CA GLN A 107 3.98 41.48 2.52
C GLN A 107 5.24 41.87 1.74
N LYS A 108 5.70 41.03 0.81
CA LYS A 108 6.86 41.33 -0.05
C LYS A 108 6.61 42.54 -0.94
N GLU A 109 5.40 42.69 -1.47
CA GLU A 109 5.03 43.85 -2.30
C GLU A 109 4.95 45.15 -1.49
N ALA A 110 4.45 45.10 -0.25
CA ALA A 110 4.43 46.26 0.65
C ALA A 110 5.85 46.72 0.99
N ILE A 111 6.73 45.80 1.40
CA ILE A 111 8.13 46.09 1.70
C ILE A 111 8.84 46.69 0.47
N ARG A 112 8.56 46.17 -0.73
CA ARG A 112 9.15 46.67 -1.98
C ARG A 112 8.67 48.08 -2.35
N LYS A 113 7.46 48.47 -1.97
CA LYS A 113 6.93 49.83 -2.19
C LYS A 113 7.53 50.82 -1.20
N GLU A 114 7.62 50.47 0.07
CA GLU A 114 8.26 51.31 1.10
C GLU A 114 9.74 51.59 0.77
N LEU A 115 10.49 50.57 0.35
CA LEU A 115 11.89 50.72 -0.11
C LEU A 115 12.05 51.57 -1.37
N ALA A 116 11.01 51.72 -2.19
CA ALA A 116 11.02 52.54 -3.40
C ALA A 116 10.55 53.98 -3.16
N GLU A 117 9.81 54.23 -2.07
CA GLU A 117 9.39 55.58 -1.64
C GLU A 117 10.44 56.27 -0.75
N GLU A 118 11.38 55.53 -0.15
CA GLU A 118 12.50 56.08 0.63
C GLU A 118 13.76 56.43 -0.21
N GLN A 119 13.74 56.28 -1.55
CA GLN A 119 14.80 56.73 -2.48
C GLN A 119 14.40 57.97 -3.28
#